data_AF-A0A2V8CIC0-F1
#
_entry.id   AF-A0A2V8CIC0-F1
#
_cell.length_a   1.000
_cell.length_b   1.000
_cell.length_c   1.000
_cell.angle_alpha   90.00
_cell.angle_beta   90.00
_cell.angle_gamma   90.00
#
_symmetry.space_group_name_H-M   'P 1'
#
loop_
_entity.id
_entity.type
_entity.pdbx_description
1 polymer ?
#
loop_
_entity_poly.entity_id
_entity_poly.type
_entity_poly.pdbx_seq_one_letter_code
_entity_poly.pdbx_strand_id
1 'polypeptide(L)'
;MISWRDRVLVGGAALGIVMAHGASTPGRAQDSWGGVLDEHPAIQYASRPATDRVTKLKEALVQGGRSLQRDPRNGYLLSVLDALGVPIESQL
;
A
#
# COMPACT_ATOMS: atom_id res chain seq x y z
N MET A 1 -7.52 -6.07 58.84
CA MET A 1 -6.72 -7.27 58.57
C MET A 1 -7.63 -8.48 58.77
N ILE A 2 -8.02 -9.14 57.68
CA ILE A 2 -8.61 -10.48 57.63
C ILE A 2 -8.13 -11.06 56.30
N SER A 3 -7.31 -12.10 56.37
CA SER A 3 -6.92 -12.98 55.26
C SER A 3 -7.81 -14.21 55.29
N TRP A 4 -8.41 -14.59 54.16
CA TRP A 4 -9.15 -15.85 54.00
C TRP A 4 -9.40 -16.01 52.49
N ARG A 5 -8.75 -16.94 51.78
CA ARG A 5 -9.20 -18.33 51.66
C ARG A 5 -10.73 -18.38 51.59
N ASP A 6 -11.27 -17.93 50.47
CA ASP A 6 -12.25 -18.67 49.68
C ASP A 6 -12.79 -17.74 48.59
N ARG A 7 -13.17 -18.34 47.45
CA ARG A 7 -13.99 -17.75 46.36
C ARG A 7 -13.16 -16.85 45.42
N VAL A 8 -12.84 -17.22 44.18
CA VAL A 8 -13.55 -18.07 43.21
C VAL A 8 -12.53 -18.55 42.16
N LEU A 9 -12.33 -19.87 42.09
CA LEU A 9 -11.90 -20.56 40.89
C LEU A 9 -13.16 -20.77 40.02
N VAL A 10 -13.37 -19.92 39.02
CA VAL A 10 -14.22 -20.14 37.84
C VAL A 10 -13.66 -19.14 36.82
N GLY A 11 -13.06 -19.51 35.70
CA GLY A 11 -13.38 -20.60 34.81
C GLY A 11 -13.56 -19.96 33.42
N GLY A 12 -12.98 -20.56 32.40
CA GLY A 12 -13.23 -20.18 31.01
C GLY A 12 -12.02 -19.58 30.30
N ALA A 13 -11.22 -20.46 29.73
CA ALA A 13 -10.31 -20.13 28.65
C ALA A 13 -11.08 -19.43 27.52
N ALA A 14 -10.70 -18.20 27.20
CA ALA A 14 -11.12 -17.52 25.98
C ALA A 14 -9.87 -16.95 25.27
N LEU A 15 -8.95 -17.84 24.91
CA LEU A 15 -7.95 -17.57 23.88
C LEU A 15 -8.65 -17.65 22.51
N GLY A 16 -9.43 -16.62 22.20
CA GLY A 16 -9.90 -16.38 20.84
C GLY A 16 -8.77 -15.77 20.03
N ILE A 17 -7.93 -16.62 19.42
CA ILE A 17 -6.98 -16.17 18.40
C ILE A 17 -7.81 -15.70 17.19
N VAL A 18 -8.03 -14.39 17.08
CA VAL A 18 -8.53 -13.79 15.84
C VAL A 18 -7.37 -13.79 14.85
N MET A 19 -7.24 -14.88 14.09
CA MET A 19 -6.44 -14.88 12.86
C MET A 19 -7.19 -14.04 11.83
N ALA A 20 -7.00 -12.72 11.88
CA ALA A 20 -7.32 -11.83 10.78
C ALA A 20 -6.38 -12.20 9.62
N HIS A 21 -6.84 -13.09 8.74
CA HIS A 21 -6.21 -13.31 7.45
C HIS A 21 -6.29 -12.00 6.69
N GLY A 22 -5.18 -11.25 6.67
CA GLY A 22 -5.00 -10.15 5.76
C GLY A 22 -5.10 -10.70 4.34
N ALA A 23 -6.27 -10.55 3.72
CA ALA A 23 -6.44 -10.82 2.32
C ALA A 23 -5.55 -9.82 1.57
N SER A 24 -4.33 -10.25 1.26
CA SER A 24 -3.51 -9.61 0.24
C SER A 24 -4.28 -9.74 -1.06
N THR A 25 -5.08 -8.74 -1.40
CA THR A 25 -5.57 -8.56 -2.76
C THR A 25 -4.33 -8.42 -3.64
N PRO A 26 -4.02 -9.40 -4.50
CA PRO A 26 -3.00 -9.14 -5.51
C PRO A 26 -3.52 -7.95 -6.32
N GLY A 27 -2.75 -6.85 -6.34
CA GLY A 27 -2.98 -5.79 -7.30
C GLY A 27 -3.08 -6.45 -8.67
N ARG A 28 -4.12 -6.12 -9.45
CA ARG A 28 -4.35 -6.76 -10.75
C ARG A 28 -3.03 -6.74 -11.53
N ALA A 29 -2.53 -7.93 -11.86
CA ALA A 29 -1.52 -8.06 -12.89
C ALA A 29 -2.12 -7.40 -14.13
N GLN A 30 -1.52 -6.30 -14.58
CA GLN A 30 -1.93 -5.66 -15.81
C GLN A 30 -1.65 -6.66 -16.93
N ASP A 31 -2.68 -6.97 -17.73
CA ASP A 31 -2.49 -7.74 -18.95
C ASP A 31 -1.41 -7.03 -19.79
N SER A 32 -0.39 -7.77 -20.22
CA SER A 32 0.68 -7.24 -21.05
C SER A 32 0.11 -6.87 -22.41
N TRP A 33 -0.23 -5.59 -22.59
CA TRP A 33 -0.51 -5.04 -23.90
C TRP A 33 0.78 -5.08 -24.71
N GLY A 34 0.93 -6.06 -25.61
CA GLY A 34 2.12 -6.20 -26.45
C GLY A 34 1.95 -5.43 -27.76
N GLY A 35 2.42 -4.18 -27.78
CA GLY A 35 2.54 -3.37 -29.00
C GLY A 35 3.95 -3.44 -29.59
N VAL A 36 4.08 -3.11 -30.88
CA VAL A 36 5.38 -3.08 -31.60
C VAL A 36 6.44 -2.22 -30.90
N LEU A 37 6.04 -1.21 -30.13
CA LEU A 37 6.95 -0.33 -29.39
C LEU A 37 7.48 -0.96 -28.10
N ASP A 38 6.78 -1.93 -27.50
CA ASP A 38 7.20 -2.59 -26.28
C ASP A 38 8.45 -3.44 -26.49
N GLU A 39 8.55 -4.03 -27.68
CA GLU A 39 9.65 -4.89 -28.13
C GLU A 39 10.70 -4.14 -28.95
N HIS A 40 10.44 -2.88 -29.32
CA HIS A 40 11.35 -2.11 -30.16
C HIS A 40 12.71 -1.95 -29.47
N PRO A 41 13.83 -2.37 -30.10
CA PRO A 41 15.12 -2.54 -29.43
C PRO A 41 15.73 -1.24 -28.89
N ALA A 42 15.32 -0.07 -29.39
CA ALA A 42 15.76 1.22 -28.85
C ALA A 42 14.88 1.77 -27.70
N ILE A 43 13.63 1.30 -27.56
CA ILE A 43 12.63 1.89 -26.65
C ILE A 43 12.40 0.96 -25.45
N GLN A 44 12.08 -0.30 -25.73
CA GLN A 44 12.00 -1.38 -24.73
C GLN A 44 11.03 -1.08 -23.56
N TYR A 45 9.81 -0.61 -23.84
CA TYR A 45 8.85 -0.26 -22.76
C TYR A 45 8.49 -1.45 -21.85
N ALA A 46 8.51 -2.68 -22.36
CA ALA A 46 8.19 -3.86 -21.56
C ALA A 46 9.34 -4.32 -20.65
N SER A 47 10.59 -4.21 -21.11
CA SER A 47 11.74 -4.86 -20.45
C SER A 47 12.67 -3.89 -19.74
N ARG A 48 12.71 -2.61 -20.16
CA ARG A 48 13.62 -1.64 -19.56
C ARG A 48 13.13 -1.25 -18.16
N PRO A 49 13.96 -1.40 -17.11
CA PRO A 49 13.58 -0.95 -15.78
C PRO A 49 13.29 0.56 -15.76
N ALA A 50 12.11 0.92 -15.28
CA ALA A 50 11.75 2.31 -15.07
C ALA A 50 12.50 2.87 -13.84
N THR A 51 12.97 4.11 -13.93
CA THR A 51 13.79 4.76 -12.88
C THR A 51 13.27 6.16 -12.51
N ASP A 52 12.09 6.51 -13.02
CA ASP A 52 11.43 7.79 -12.82
C ASP A 52 10.83 7.94 -11.40
N ARG A 53 10.31 9.13 -11.12
CA ARG A 53 9.74 9.49 -9.81
C ARG A 53 8.52 8.63 -9.43
N VAL A 54 7.71 8.21 -10.41
CA VAL A 54 6.53 7.35 -10.17
C VAL A 54 6.99 5.95 -9.77
N THR A 55 8.01 5.42 -10.44
CA THR A 55 8.57 4.10 -10.10
C THR A 55 9.14 4.09 -8.68
N LYS A 56 9.90 5.12 -8.31
CA LYS A 56 10.43 5.29 -6.93
C LYS A 56 9.31 5.44 -5.89
N LEU A 57 8.25 6.19 -6.21
CA LEU A 57 7.10 6.33 -5.32
C LEU A 57 6.38 4.99 -5.11
N LYS A 58 6.16 4.22 -6.18
CA LYS A 58 5.58 2.87 -6.11
C LYS A 58 6.38 1.98 -5.17
N GLU A 59 7.71 1.95 -5.31
CA GLU A 59 8.60 1.17 -4.45
C GLU A 59 8.48 1.60 -2.98
N ALA A 60 8.52 2.90 -2.71
CA ALA A 60 8.36 3.43 -1.36
C ALA A 60 7.00 3.08 -0.72
N LEU A 61 5.92 3.06 -1.51
CA LEU A 61 4.60 2.65 -1.04
C LEU A 61 4.55 1.15 -0.72
N VAL A 62 5.07 0.30 -1.60
CA VAL A 62 5.10 -1.16 -1.40
C VAL A 62 5.95 -1.54 -0.20
N GLN A 63 7.08 -0.86 0.00
CA GLN A 63 7.98 -1.10 1.13
C GLN A 63 7.49 -0.47 2.45
N GLY A 64 6.41 0.31 2.42
CA GLY A 64 5.90 1.03 3.59
C GLY A 64 6.77 2.22 4.02
N GLY A 65 7.73 2.65 3.19
CA GLY A 65 8.57 3.82 3.41
C GLY A 65 7.86 5.16 3.21
N ARG A 66 6.69 5.16 2.55
CA ARG A 66 5.82 6.33 2.43
C ARG A 66 4.35 5.90 2.42
N SER A 67 3.47 6.75 2.93
CA SER A 67 2.01 6.61 2.79
C SER A 67 1.42 7.84 2.10
N LEU A 68 0.30 7.65 1.42
CA LEU A 68 -0.48 8.73 0.82
C LEU A 68 -1.70 9.01 1.70
N GLN A 69 -1.88 10.28 2.06
CA GLN A 69 -3.03 10.71 2.85
C GLN A 69 -4.20 11.04 1.94
N ARG A 70 -5.38 10.52 2.28
CA ARG A 70 -6.62 10.78 1.56
C ARG A 70 -7.25 12.07 2.06
N ASP A 71 -7.33 13.06 1.19
CA ASP A 71 -8.10 14.27 1.40
C ASP A 71 -9.61 14.04 1.14
N PRO A 72 -10.52 14.62 1.95
CA PRO A 72 -11.96 14.44 1.75
C PRO A 72 -12.48 14.95 0.40
N ARG A 73 -11.88 16.01 -0.15
CA ARG A 73 -12.36 16.68 -1.37
C ARG A 73 -11.64 16.20 -2.61
N ASN A 74 -10.34 15.96 -2.50
CA ASN A 74 -9.43 15.71 -3.63
C ASN A 74 -8.94 14.25 -3.69
N GLY A 75 -9.38 13.40 -2.76
CA GLY A 75 -8.89 12.03 -2.66
C GLY A 75 -7.39 11.99 -2.42
N TYR A 76 -6.64 11.29 -3.25
CA TYR A 76 -5.17 11.20 -3.12
C TYR A 76 -4.40 12.22 -3.97
N LEU A 77 -5.09 13.10 -4.73
CA LEU A 77 -4.41 13.98 -5.69
C LEU A 77 -3.32 14.82 -5.03
N LEU A 78 -3.64 15.51 -3.94
CA LEU A 78 -2.71 16.41 -3.26
C LEU A 78 -1.49 15.65 -2.71
N SER A 79 -1.71 14.49 -2.08
CA SER A 79 -0.61 13.69 -1.53
C SER A 79 0.25 13.02 -2.61
N VAL A 80 -0.34 12.70 -3.77
CA VAL A 80 0.40 12.19 -4.93
C VAL A 80 1.25 13.30 -5.56
N LEU A 81 0.70 14.49 -5.75
CA LEU A 81 1.43 15.63 -6.31
C LEU A 81 2.62 16.03 -5.42
N ASP A 82 2.40 16.11 -4.10
CA ASP A 82 3.46 16.32 -3.11
C ASP A 82 4.54 15.23 -3.21
N ALA A 83 4.13 13.95 -3.23
CA ALA A 83 5.07 12.84 -3.32
C ALA A 83 5.87 12.81 -4.61
N LEU A 84 5.31 13.29 -5.71
CA LEU A 84 5.99 13.42 -6.99
C LEU A 84 6.76 14.74 -7.12
N GLY A 85 6.58 15.70 -6.23
CA GLY A 85 7.13 17.05 -6.36
C GLY A 85 6.60 17.77 -7.60
N VAL A 86 5.29 17.68 -7.83
CA VAL A 86 4.58 18.33 -8.94
C VAL A 86 3.72 19.47 -8.36
N PRO A 87 3.82 20.71 -8.88
CA PRO A 87 3.02 21.82 -8.39
C PRO A 87 1.53 21.64 -8.70
N ILE A 88 0.66 22.05 -7.78
CA ILE A 88 -0.80 21.92 -7.90
C ILE A 88 -1.36 22.71 -9.09
N GLU A 89 -0.68 23.81 -9.43
CA GLU A 89 -0.99 24.68 -10.57
C GLU A 89 -0.82 23.97 -11.92
N SER A 90 -0.22 22.77 -11.95
CA SER A 90 -0.15 21.94 -13.17
C SER A 90 -1.44 21.17 -13.46
N GLN A 91 -2.49 21.32 -12.63
CA GLN A 91 -3.77 20.60 -12.74
C GLN A 91 -4.93 21.50 -13.24
N LEU A 92 -4.61 22.61 -13.92
CA LEU A 92 -5.59 23.54 -14.50
C LEU A 92 -6.59 22.87 -15.44
#